data_AF-A0A842T2Z8-F1
#
_entry.id   AF-A0A842T2Z8-F1
#
_cell.length_a   1.000
_cell.length_b   1.000
_cell.length_c   1.000
_cell.angle_alpha   90.00
_cell.angle_beta   90.00
_cell.angle_gamma   90.00
#
_symmetry.space_group_name_H-M   'P 1'
#
loop_
_entity.id
_entity.type
_entity.pdbx_description
1 polymer ?
#
loop_
_entity_poly.entity_id
_entity_poly.type
_entity_poly.pdbx_seq_one_letter_code
_entity_poly.pdbx_strand_id
1 'polypeptide(L)'
;MKIDPWSSSNILEEDYLRLIEEFGIETIKDLTRERFKDNKFIRRKVIFGHRDLGVIYKAIEEDKPWAVMSGIKPSGPFHLGTMTTALEIVEFQKMGAKAYYGIADIESWEDNGIPFDRAEEFAVDNMADILALGLNPENAYIWRQSEEPLVKDVCFKVSRLVTQNMLNAIYGEKN
;
A
#
# COMPACT_ATOMS: atom_id res chain seq x y z
N MET A 1 6.28 -30.85 7.19
CA MET A 1 5.25 -29.93 7.70
C MET A 1 4.64 -29.25 6.48
N LYS A 2 3.34 -29.42 6.26
CA LYS A 2 2.66 -29.05 5.01
C LYS A 2 1.98 -27.70 5.25
N ILE A 3 2.47 -26.65 4.60
CA ILE A 3 1.88 -25.31 4.63
C ILE A 3 0.78 -25.31 3.56
N ASP A 4 -0.43 -24.91 3.93
CA ASP A 4 -1.53 -24.62 2.99
C ASP A 4 -2.05 -23.19 3.20
N PRO A 5 -2.76 -22.61 2.21
CA PRO A 5 -3.19 -21.22 2.20
C PRO A 5 -4.25 -20.83 3.25
N TRP A 6 -4.75 -21.79 4.04
CA TRP A 6 -5.92 -21.60 4.92
C TRP A 6 -5.60 -21.81 6.40
N SER A 7 -4.36 -22.18 6.73
CA SER A 7 -3.87 -22.35 8.09
C SER A 7 -3.14 -21.09 8.58
N SER A 8 -3.86 -20.15 9.19
CA SER A 8 -3.27 -19.12 10.06
C SER A 8 -2.93 -19.72 11.44
N SER A 9 -2.20 -20.83 11.44
CA SER A 9 -1.80 -21.53 12.66
C SER A 9 -0.49 -20.95 13.15
N ASN A 10 -0.57 -20.02 14.11
CA ASN A 10 0.54 -19.55 14.95
C ASN A 10 1.79 -19.07 14.18
N ILE A 11 1.73 -17.88 13.59
CA ILE A 11 2.95 -17.12 13.32
C ILE A 11 3.58 -16.83 14.69
N LEU A 12 4.70 -17.48 15.00
CA LEU A 12 5.40 -17.23 16.25
C LEU A 12 6.01 -15.83 16.20
N GLU A 13 6.16 -15.18 17.34
CA GLU A 13 6.86 -13.87 17.42
C GLU A 13 8.24 -13.93 16.76
N GLU A 14 8.90 -15.10 16.83
CA GLU A 14 10.15 -15.43 16.15
C GLU A 14 10.07 -15.33 14.62
N ASP A 15 8.94 -15.68 14.00
CA ASP A 15 8.75 -15.55 12.56
C ASP A 15 8.68 -14.09 12.13
N TYR A 16 8.03 -13.23 12.92
CA TYR A 16 8.02 -11.79 12.64
C TYR A 16 9.39 -11.15 12.80
N LEU A 17 10.15 -11.52 13.85
CA LEU A 17 11.50 -11.00 14.04
C LEU A 17 12.43 -11.40 12.89
N ARG A 18 12.35 -12.64 12.43
CA ARG A 18 13.09 -13.12 11.25
C ARG A 18 12.70 -12.33 10.00
N LEU A 19 11.41 -12.16 9.73
CA LEU A 19 10.93 -11.40 8.57
C LEU A 19 11.41 -9.95 8.62
N ILE A 20 11.40 -9.33 9.80
CA ILE A 20 11.89 -7.96 9.98
C ILE A 20 13.37 -7.86 9.60
N GLU A 21 14.19 -8.82 10.02
CA GLU A 21 15.61 -8.87 9.67
C GLU A 21 15.84 -9.15 8.17
N GLU A 22 15.21 -10.18 7.61
CA GLU A 22 15.36 -10.58 6.20
C GLU A 22 14.90 -9.48 5.23
N PHE A 23 13.80 -8.80 5.55
CA PHE A 23 13.29 -7.70 4.75
C PHE A 23 13.93 -6.35 5.13
N GLY A 24 14.94 -6.30 6.01
CA GLY A 24 15.59 -5.03 6.38
C GLY A 24 14.59 -3.96 6.84
N ILE A 25 13.60 -4.38 7.64
CA ILE A 25 12.57 -3.53 8.22
C ILE A 25 13.06 -3.05 9.58
N GLU A 26 12.88 -1.79 9.90
CA GLU A 26 13.12 -1.25 11.23
C GLU A 26 11.85 -1.34 12.07
N THR A 27 11.98 -1.71 13.35
CA THR A 27 10.85 -1.71 14.28
C THR A 27 10.50 -0.28 14.73
N ILE A 28 9.20 0.01 14.85
CA ILE A 28 8.74 1.28 15.43
C ILE A 28 9.01 1.26 16.94
N LYS A 29 10.10 1.93 17.33
CA LYS A 29 10.46 2.19 18.74
C LYS A 29 9.49 3.18 19.39
N ASP A 30 9.43 3.19 20.71
CA ASP A 30 8.49 4.04 21.47
C ASP A 30 8.65 5.54 21.17
N LEU A 31 9.88 6.01 20.98
CA LEU A 31 10.14 7.40 20.58
C LEU A 31 9.49 7.74 19.23
N THR A 32 9.63 6.86 18.24
CA THR A 32 8.97 7.02 16.93
C THR A 32 7.46 6.91 17.08
N ARG A 33 6.96 6.01 17.93
CA ARG A 33 5.52 5.84 18.16
C ARG A 33 4.89 7.10 18.76
N GLU A 34 5.56 7.74 19.72
CA GLU A 34 5.08 8.98 20.33
C GLU A 34 5.00 10.13 19.32
N ARG A 35 5.96 10.20 18.39
CA ARG A 35 5.95 11.16 17.28
C ARG A 35 4.76 11.02 16.35
N PHE A 36 4.22 9.80 16.22
CA PHE A 36 3.05 9.48 15.40
C PHE A 36 1.82 9.12 16.27
N LYS A 37 1.70 9.66 17.49
CA LYS A 37 0.62 9.32 18.43
C LYS A 37 -0.79 9.56 17.89
N ASP A 38 -0.95 10.50 16.97
CA ASP A 38 -2.23 10.83 16.35
C ASP A 38 -2.63 9.79 15.29
N ASN A 39 -1.66 9.09 14.70
CA ASN A 39 -1.92 7.96 13.81
C ASN A 39 -2.36 6.74 14.63
N LYS A 40 -3.62 6.33 14.51
CA LYS A 40 -4.15 5.23 15.34
C LYS A 40 -3.49 3.88 15.06
N PHE A 41 -3.01 3.61 13.84
CA PHE A 41 -2.40 2.34 13.47
C PHE A 41 -0.99 2.20 14.04
N ILE A 42 -0.22 3.29 14.01
CA ILE A 42 1.08 3.35 14.68
C ILE A 42 0.87 3.32 16.20
N ARG A 43 -0.02 4.15 16.77
CA ARG A 43 -0.27 4.15 18.23
C ARG A 43 -0.68 2.77 18.76
N ARG A 44 -1.55 2.05 18.04
CA ARG A 44 -2.08 0.73 18.44
C ARG A 44 -1.20 -0.46 18.07
N LYS A 45 0.02 -0.23 17.57
CA LYS A 45 0.97 -1.29 17.17
C LYS A 45 0.47 -2.18 16.02
N VAL A 46 -0.48 -1.70 15.21
CA VAL A 46 -0.91 -2.38 13.97
C VAL A 46 0.15 -2.23 12.90
N ILE A 47 0.66 -1.00 12.72
CA ILE A 47 1.91 -0.76 12.00
C ILE A 47 3.04 -0.88 13.03
N PHE A 48 3.93 -1.85 12.81
CA PHE A 48 5.02 -2.18 13.73
C PHE A 48 6.41 -2.09 13.08
N GLY A 49 6.48 -2.04 11.75
CA GLY A 49 7.73 -1.94 10.99
C GLY A 49 7.71 -0.79 9.98
N HIS A 50 8.88 -0.25 9.65
CA HIS A 50 9.04 0.79 8.62
C HIS A 50 10.40 0.72 7.93
N ARG A 51 10.55 1.48 6.84
CA ARG A 51 11.85 1.92 6.31
C ARG A 51 11.80 3.45 6.18
N ASP A 52 12.80 4.13 6.73
CA ASP A 52 12.97 5.59 6.61
C ASP A 52 11.78 6.47 7.06
N LEU A 53 10.93 6.02 8.00
CA LEU A 53 9.83 6.85 8.53
C LEU A 53 10.34 8.15 9.19
N GLY A 54 11.60 8.18 9.62
CA GLY A 54 12.27 9.39 10.10
C GLY A 54 12.33 10.53 9.06
N VAL A 55 12.38 10.21 7.76
CA VAL A 55 12.35 11.21 6.68
C VAL A 55 10.99 11.91 6.63
N ILE A 56 9.91 11.15 6.77
CA ILE A 56 8.54 11.69 6.82
C ILE A 56 8.36 12.54 8.08
N TYR A 57 8.81 12.05 9.23
CA TYR A 57 8.75 12.82 10.47
C TYR A 57 9.48 14.16 10.36
N LYS A 58 10.69 14.16 9.79
CA LYS A 58 11.45 15.39 9.57
C LYS A 58 10.71 16.35 8.63
N ALA A 59 10.07 15.84 7.59
CA ALA A 59 9.24 16.67 6.71
C ALA A 59 8.06 17.31 7.47
N ILE A 60 7.41 16.56 8.36
CA ILE A 60 6.34 17.08 9.22
C ILE A 60 6.87 18.18 10.16
N GLU A 61 8.00 17.96 10.84
CA GLU A 61 8.59 18.96 11.75
C GLU A 61 9.01 20.25 11.04
N GLU A 62 9.49 20.13 9.80
CA GLU A 62 9.97 21.25 8.99
C GLU A 62 8.87 21.90 8.14
N ASP A 63 7.60 21.51 8.32
CA ASP A 63 6.45 21.96 7.52
C ASP A 63 6.67 21.82 6.00
N LYS A 64 7.34 20.73 5.61
CA LYS A 64 7.62 20.39 4.22
C LYS A 64 6.52 19.50 3.63
N PRO A 65 6.18 19.66 2.34
CA PRO A 65 5.25 18.77 1.67
C PRO A 65 5.71 17.32 1.72
N TRP A 66 4.78 16.42 2.02
CA TRP A 66 4.99 14.98 2.00
C TRP A 66 3.70 14.28 1.51
N ALA A 67 3.84 13.03 1.12
CA ALA A 67 2.77 12.27 0.50
C ALA A 67 2.65 10.88 1.10
N VAL A 68 1.44 10.34 1.02
CA VAL A 68 1.14 8.93 1.27
C VAL A 68 0.58 8.32 -0.01
N MET A 69 1.04 7.13 -0.35
CA MET A 69 0.57 6.41 -1.53
C MET A 69 0.09 5.02 -1.16
N SER A 70 -1.07 4.65 -1.71
CA SER A 70 -1.61 3.29 -1.68
C SER A 70 -2.48 3.10 -2.91
N GLY A 71 -3.25 2.03 -2.95
CA GLY A 71 -4.14 1.75 -4.05
C GLY A 71 -5.01 0.53 -3.80
N ILE A 72 -5.76 0.18 -4.83
CA ILE A 72 -6.58 -1.02 -4.84
C ILE A 72 -6.51 -1.68 -6.20
N LYS A 73 -6.37 -3.01 -6.19
CA LYS A 73 -6.61 -3.84 -7.37
C LYS A 73 -8.13 -4.07 -7.46
N PRO A 74 -8.84 -3.54 -8.48
CA PRO A 74 -10.28 -3.73 -8.60
C PRO A 74 -10.58 -5.16 -9.05
N SER A 75 -10.64 -6.09 -8.10
CA SER A 75 -10.86 -7.52 -8.36
C SER A 75 -12.09 -8.09 -7.64
N GLY A 76 -12.85 -7.25 -6.94
CA GLY A 76 -14.03 -7.68 -6.19
C GLY A 76 -14.58 -6.60 -5.26
N PRO A 77 -15.60 -6.96 -4.46
CA PRO A 77 -16.21 -6.04 -3.51
C PRO A 77 -15.25 -5.72 -2.36
N PHE A 78 -15.41 -4.51 -1.81
CA PHE A 78 -14.65 -4.03 -0.67
C PHE A 78 -14.97 -4.85 0.59
N HIS A 79 -13.95 -5.18 1.38
CA HIS A 79 -14.09 -5.98 2.60
C HIS A 79 -13.16 -5.47 3.71
N LEU A 80 -13.20 -6.10 4.90
CA LEU A 80 -12.42 -5.64 6.06
C LEU A 80 -10.90 -5.63 5.83
N GLY A 81 -10.40 -6.48 4.93
CA GLY A 81 -9.00 -6.50 4.53
C GLY A 81 -8.62 -5.23 3.79
N THR A 82 -9.31 -4.92 2.68
CA THR A 82 -9.09 -3.68 1.92
C THR A 82 -9.36 -2.43 2.75
N MET A 83 -10.32 -2.50 3.68
CA MET A 83 -10.63 -1.41 4.61
C MET A 83 -9.43 -1.00 5.47
N THR A 84 -8.60 -1.95 5.90
CA THR A 84 -7.46 -1.64 6.78
C THR A 84 -6.46 -0.75 6.05
N THR A 85 -6.03 -1.13 4.84
CA THR A 85 -5.11 -0.35 4.01
C THR A 85 -5.72 0.99 3.58
N ALA A 86 -7.01 1.02 3.25
CA ALA A 86 -7.73 2.24 2.93
C ALA A 86 -7.77 3.23 4.11
N LEU A 87 -7.96 2.72 5.34
CA LEU A 87 -7.89 3.56 6.53
C LEU A 87 -6.48 4.04 6.84
N GLU A 88 -5.44 3.26 6.55
CA GLU A 88 -4.04 3.68 6.76
C GLU A 88 -3.72 4.94 5.95
N ILE A 89 -4.05 4.94 4.65
CA ILE A 89 -3.85 6.13 3.80
C ILE A 89 -4.66 7.32 4.31
N VAL A 90 -5.91 7.11 4.74
CA VAL A 90 -6.76 8.16 5.32
C VAL A 90 -6.17 8.74 6.60
N GLU A 91 -5.61 7.91 7.49
CA GLU A 91 -4.98 8.40 8.72
C GLU A 91 -3.73 9.24 8.44
N PHE A 92 -2.89 8.86 7.47
CA PHE A 92 -1.77 9.70 7.07
C PHE A 92 -2.23 10.99 6.36
N GLN A 93 -3.29 10.95 5.56
CA GLN A 93 -3.85 12.16 4.93
C GLN A 93 -4.34 13.16 6.00
N LYS A 94 -4.98 12.67 7.07
CA LYS A 94 -5.39 13.52 8.20
C LYS A 94 -4.23 14.19 8.93
N MET A 95 -3.01 13.64 8.82
CA MET A 95 -1.80 14.23 9.37
C MET A 95 -1.15 15.28 8.45
N GLY A 96 -1.76 15.58 7.29
CA GLY A 96 -1.27 16.59 6.35
C GLY A 96 -0.61 16.04 5.09
N ALA A 97 -0.56 14.72 4.91
CA ALA A 97 -0.07 14.14 3.66
C ALA A 97 -0.99 14.49 2.48
N LYS A 98 -0.41 14.71 1.31
CA LYS A 98 -1.15 14.57 0.05
C LYS A 98 -1.35 13.07 -0.24
N ALA A 99 -2.59 12.65 -0.50
CA ALA A 99 -2.86 11.25 -0.81
C ALA A 99 -2.68 10.97 -2.31
N TYR A 100 -2.08 9.82 -2.64
CA TYR A 100 -1.98 9.27 -3.98
C TYR A 100 -2.62 7.88 -3.95
N TYR A 101 -3.70 7.70 -4.69
CA TYR A 101 -4.47 6.47 -4.67
C TYR A 101 -4.61 5.90 -6.09
N GLY A 102 -3.99 4.75 -6.32
CA GLY A 102 -3.98 4.09 -7.63
C GLY A 102 -5.00 2.97 -7.73
N ILE A 103 -5.80 2.96 -8.79
CA ILE A 103 -6.69 1.86 -9.17
C ILE A 103 -5.96 1.00 -10.20
N ALA A 104 -5.49 -0.18 -9.80
CA ALA A 104 -4.60 -1.05 -10.58
C ALA A 104 -5.39 -2.01 -11.50
N ASP A 105 -6.14 -1.46 -12.45
CA ASP A 105 -6.99 -2.23 -13.36
C ASP A 105 -6.21 -3.02 -14.42
N ILE A 106 -5.02 -2.57 -14.83
CA ILE A 106 -4.11 -3.38 -15.66
C ILE A 106 -3.67 -4.62 -14.88
N GLU A 107 -3.35 -4.48 -13.58
CA GLU A 107 -3.01 -5.62 -12.73
C GLU A 107 -4.17 -6.61 -12.59
N SER A 108 -5.41 -6.13 -12.39
CA SER A 108 -6.61 -6.98 -12.40
C SER A 108 -6.76 -7.80 -13.69
N TRP A 109 -6.47 -7.18 -14.84
CA TRP A 109 -6.48 -7.88 -16.13
C TRP A 109 -5.36 -8.93 -16.22
N GLU A 110 -4.11 -8.56 -15.93
CA GLU A 110 -2.94 -9.43 -16.09
C GLU A 110 -2.87 -10.59 -15.09
N ASP A 111 -3.39 -10.41 -13.88
CA ASP A 111 -3.38 -11.42 -12.82
C ASP A 111 -4.64 -12.30 -12.83
N ASN A 112 -5.81 -11.70 -13.12
CA ASN A 112 -7.10 -12.38 -12.94
C ASN A 112 -7.94 -12.46 -14.22
N GLY A 113 -7.51 -11.86 -15.33
CA GLY A 113 -8.26 -11.83 -16.58
C GLY A 113 -9.54 -11.02 -16.49
N ILE A 114 -9.65 -10.09 -15.53
CA ILE A 114 -10.85 -9.26 -15.33
C ILE A 114 -10.90 -8.18 -16.41
N PRO A 115 -11.94 -8.17 -17.27
CA PRO A 115 -12.14 -7.13 -18.28
C PRO A 115 -12.20 -5.71 -17.71
N PHE A 116 -11.69 -4.72 -18.45
CA PHE A 116 -11.61 -3.33 -17.97
C PHE A 116 -12.97 -2.72 -17.63
N ASP A 117 -14.02 -3.05 -18.37
CA ASP A 117 -15.40 -2.65 -18.08
C ASP A 117 -15.86 -3.19 -16.72
N ARG A 118 -15.54 -4.45 -16.41
CA ARG A 118 -15.84 -5.04 -15.11
C ARG A 118 -14.94 -4.53 -13.98
N ALA A 119 -13.67 -4.27 -14.26
CA ALA A 119 -12.75 -3.65 -13.32
C ALA A 119 -13.20 -2.22 -12.97
N GLU A 120 -13.79 -1.50 -13.93
CA GLU A 120 -14.36 -0.17 -13.71
C GLU A 120 -15.53 -0.19 -12.72
N GLU A 121 -16.43 -1.17 -12.82
CA GLU A 121 -17.52 -1.35 -11.85
C GLU A 121 -16.97 -1.51 -10.42
N PHE A 122 -15.99 -2.41 -10.22
CA PHE A 122 -15.35 -2.58 -8.91
C PHE A 122 -14.61 -1.34 -8.45
N ALA A 123 -13.94 -0.64 -9.37
CA ALA A 123 -13.21 0.59 -9.05
C ALA A 123 -14.15 1.69 -8.54
N VAL A 124 -15.30 1.88 -9.19
CA VAL A 124 -16.30 2.88 -8.76
C VAL A 124 -16.82 2.55 -7.36
N ASP A 125 -17.19 1.29 -7.11
CA ASP A 125 -17.68 0.84 -5.80
C ASP A 125 -16.59 1.04 -4.72
N ASN A 126 -15.38 0.55 -4.97
CA ASN A 126 -14.26 0.68 -4.03
C ASN A 126 -13.88 2.15 -3.77
N MET A 127 -14.02 3.02 -4.77
CA MET A 127 -13.80 4.46 -4.59
C MET A 127 -14.87 5.09 -3.71
N ALA A 128 -16.13 4.70 -3.87
CA ALA A 128 -17.20 5.15 -2.97
C ALA A 128 -16.90 4.74 -1.52
N ASP A 129 -16.41 3.52 -1.30
CA ASP A 129 -16.06 3.03 0.03
C ASP A 129 -14.94 3.84 0.70
N ILE A 130 -13.82 4.07 0.02
CA ILE A 130 -12.71 4.84 0.62
C ILE A 130 -13.05 6.32 0.84
N LEU A 131 -13.87 6.91 -0.03
CA LEU A 131 -14.43 8.25 0.18
C LEU A 131 -15.30 8.27 1.44
N ALA A 132 -16.16 7.26 1.65
CA ALA A 132 -16.97 7.12 2.84
C ALA A 132 -16.13 6.91 4.12
N LEU A 133 -14.96 6.28 4.01
CA LEU A 133 -14.00 6.13 5.11
C LEU A 133 -13.27 7.43 5.47
N GLY A 134 -13.43 8.48 4.66
CA GLY A 134 -12.94 9.83 4.96
C GLY A 134 -11.70 10.25 4.19
N LEU A 135 -11.41 9.62 3.05
CA LEU A 135 -10.45 10.17 2.10
C LEU A 135 -10.97 11.52 1.58
N ASN A 136 -10.18 12.56 1.73
CA ASN A 136 -10.50 13.88 1.17
C ASN A 136 -10.04 13.94 -0.30
N PRO A 137 -10.96 13.99 -1.28
CA PRO A 137 -10.60 14.04 -2.69
C PRO A 137 -9.94 15.39 -3.08
N GLU A 138 -10.17 16.47 -2.33
CA GLU A 138 -9.57 17.77 -2.62
C GLU A 138 -8.05 17.80 -2.37
N ASN A 139 -7.55 16.89 -1.52
CA ASN A 139 -6.13 16.71 -1.25
C ASN A 139 -5.66 15.29 -1.63
N ALA A 140 -6.16 14.78 -2.76
CA ALA A 140 -5.80 13.49 -3.30
C ALA A 140 -5.50 13.55 -4.80
N TYR A 141 -4.64 12.64 -5.26
CA TYR A 141 -4.47 12.30 -6.67
C TYR A 141 -5.04 10.90 -6.91
N ILE A 142 -6.26 10.91 -7.44
CA ILE A 142 -7.09 9.87 -8.05
C ILE A 142 -6.63 9.33 -9.41
N TRP A 143 -6.16 8.09 -9.61
CA TRP A 143 -6.01 7.59 -11.00
C TRP A 143 -6.37 6.13 -11.22
N ARG A 144 -6.81 5.83 -12.45
CA ARG A 144 -6.92 4.48 -13.02
C ARG A 144 -5.68 4.16 -13.83
N GLN A 145 -5.03 3.04 -13.56
CA GLN A 145 -3.72 2.68 -14.13
C GLN A 145 -3.76 2.63 -15.67
N SER A 146 -4.84 2.12 -16.25
CA SER A 146 -5.07 2.10 -17.70
C SER A 146 -5.25 3.48 -18.33
N GLU A 147 -5.57 4.53 -17.56
CA GLU A 147 -5.88 5.87 -18.07
C GLU A 147 -4.85 6.93 -17.64
N GLU A 148 -3.76 6.52 -16.98
CA GLU A 148 -2.74 7.43 -16.45
C GLU A 148 -1.42 7.32 -17.23
N PRO A 149 -1.17 8.19 -18.23
CA PRO A 149 0.05 8.16 -19.02
C PRO A 149 1.31 8.35 -18.18
N LEU A 150 1.27 9.16 -17.11
CA LEU A 150 2.47 9.42 -16.30
C LEU A 150 2.98 8.13 -15.66
N VAL A 151 2.08 7.29 -15.16
CA VAL A 151 2.42 6.01 -14.54
C VAL A 151 2.99 5.06 -15.60
N LYS A 152 2.37 4.98 -16.78
CA LYS A 152 2.85 4.13 -17.89
C LYS A 152 4.24 4.57 -18.38
N ASP A 153 4.47 5.86 -18.54
CA ASP A 153 5.75 6.42 -18.99
C ASP A 153 6.88 6.18 -17.99
N VAL A 154 6.58 6.34 -16.70
CA VAL A 154 7.55 6.05 -15.62
C VAL A 154 7.88 4.56 -15.60
N CYS A 155 6.88 3.68 -15.69
CA CYS A 155 7.10 2.23 -15.77
C CYS A 155 8.02 1.87 -16.95
N PHE A 156 7.79 2.46 -18.13
CA PHE A 156 8.65 2.23 -19.29
C PHE A 156 10.09 2.71 -19.07
N LYS A 157 10.28 3.85 -18.40
CA LYS A 157 11.62 4.36 -18.09
C LYS A 157 12.35 3.54 -17.03
N VAL A 158 11.62 3.02 -16.03
CA VAL A 158 12.20 2.21 -14.94
C VAL A 158 12.51 0.80 -15.40
N SER A 159 11.76 0.25 -16.36
CA SER A 159 11.94 -1.13 -16.86
C SER A 159 13.37 -1.41 -17.36
N ARG A 160 14.08 -0.40 -17.88
CA ARG A 160 15.49 -0.54 -18.30
C ARG A 160 16.45 -0.90 -17.17
N LEU A 161 16.07 -0.65 -15.91
CA LEU A 161 16.87 -0.92 -14.71
C LEU A 161 16.50 -2.26 -14.08
N VAL A 162 15.46 -2.93 -14.58
CA VAL A 162 14.91 -4.16 -14.03
C VAL A 162 15.19 -5.28 -15.02
N THR A 163 16.00 -6.26 -14.60
CA THR A 163 16.27 -7.45 -15.41
C THR A 163 15.26 -8.55 -15.12
N GLN A 164 15.05 -9.48 -16.06
CA GLN A 164 14.21 -10.66 -15.80
C GLN A 164 14.71 -11.47 -14.60
N ASN A 165 16.04 -11.59 -14.43
CA ASN A 165 16.63 -12.27 -13.27
C ASN A 165 16.26 -11.59 -11.95
N MET A 166 16.20 -10.26 -11.91
CA MET A 166 15.74 -9.52 -10.72
C MET A 166 14.26 -9.81 -10.43
N LEU A 167 13.40 -9.80 -11.46
CA LEU A 167 11.99 -10.15 -11.29
C LEU A 167 11.82 -11.57 -10.76
N ASN A 168 12.51 -12.55 -11.34
CA ASN A 168 12.44 -13.94 -10.89
C ASN A 168 12.99 -14.11 -9.46
N ALA A 169 14.04 -13.36 -9.08
CA ALA A 169 14.58 -13.40 -7.73
C ALA A 169 13.63 -12.82 -6.67
N ILE A 170 12.82 -11.81 -7.03
CA ILE A 170 11.88 -11.14 -6.11
C ILE A 170 10.53 -11.86 -6.07
N TYR A 171 9.96 -12.17 -7.23
CA TYR A 171 8.58 -12.68 -7.36
C TYR A 171 8.50 -14.18 -7.67
N GLY A 172 9.63 -14.83 -7.98
CA GLY A 172 9.64 -16.20 -8.49
C GLY A 172 9.33 -16.27 -9.99
N GLU A 173 9.38 -17.50 -10.52
CA GLU A 173 8.98 -17.77 -11.91
C GLU A 173 7.47 -18.00 -11.99
N LYS A 174 6.80 -17.33 -12.94
CA LYS A 174 5.38 -17.56 -13.23
C LYS A 174 5.29 -18.83 -14.08
N ASN A 175 4.82 -19.93 -13.47
CA ASN A 175 4.54 -21.19 -14.16
C ASN A 175 3.26 -21.12 -14.99
#